data_AF-A0A3M8K4P3-F1
#
_entry.id   AF-A0A3M8K4P3-F1
#
_cell.length_a   1.000
_cell.length_b   1.000
_cell.length_c   1.000
_cell.angle_alpha   90.00
_cell.angle_beta   90.00
_cell.angle_gamma   90.00
#
_symmetry.space_group_name_H-M   'P 1'
#
loop_
_entity.id
_entity.type
_entity.pdbx_description
1 polymer ?
#
loop_
_entity_poly.entity_id
_entity_poly.type
_entity_poly.pdbx_seq_one_letter_code
_entity_poly.pdbx_strand_id
1 'polypeptide(L)' 'MVVDMTTILDSYQVLAPENLRDDLSAAVDFVSTEIFIARIYDNTAVEIIASPEVLPILAEAAAAFDGDELPAGFRLREG' A
#
# COMPACT_ATOMS: atom_id res chain seq x y z
N MET A 1 -1.15 33.99 7.20
CA MET A 1 -1.64 32.80 7.93
C MET A 1 -1.78 31.70 6.89
N VAL A 2 -0.75 30.87 6.72
CA VAL A 2 -0.83 29.69 5.86
C VAL A 2 -1.60 28.66 6.65
N VAL A 3 -2.86 28.46 6.28
CA VAL A 3 -3.63 27.30 6.71
C VAL A 3 -2.98 26.09 6.04
N ASP A 4 -2.25 25.31 6.82
CA ASP A 4 -1.80 23.98 6.44
C ASP A 4 -3.06 23.12 6.28
N MET A 5 -3.60 23.06 5.05
CA MET A 5 -4.67 22.13 4.70
C MET A 5 -4.03 20.74 4.65
N THR A 6 -3.85 20.11 5.80
CA THR A 6 -3.61 18.68 5.86
C THR A 6 -4.90 18.02 5.36
N THR A 7 -4.95 17.70 4.07
CA THR A 7 -6.02 16.87 3.50
C THR A 7 -5.94 15.53 4.19
N ILE A 8 -6.87 15.26 5.12
CA ILE A 8 -7.07 13.91 5.64
C ILE A 8 -7.66 13.11 4.49
N LEU A 9 -6.81 12.37 3.78
CA LEU A 9 -7.27 11.36 2.84
C LEU A 9 -7.85 10.22 3.68
N ASP A 10 -9.13 9.92 3.49
CA ASP A 10 -9.71 8.66 3.96
C ASP A 10 -8.90 7.55 3.29
N SER A 11 -8.09 6.84 4.10
CA SER A 11 -7.06 5.94 3.60
C SER A 11 -7.53 4.51 3.83
N TYR A 12 -7.59 3.72 2.77
CA TYR A 12 -7.84 2.29 2.88
C TYR A 12 -6.63 1.64 3.55
N GLN A 13 -6.81 1.22 4.80
CA GLN A 13 -5.77 0.59 5.61
C GLN A 13 -5.97 -0.91 5.65
N VAL A 14 -4.90 -1.65 5.38
CA VAL A 14 -4.89 -3.12 5.41
C VAL A 14 -3.66 -3.62 6.13
N LEU A 15 -3.83 -4.71 6.89
CA LEU A 15 -2.72 -5.44 7.50
C LEU A 15 -2.19 -6.47 6.50
N ALA A 16 -0.89 -6.39 6.21
CA ALA A 16 -0.22 -7.41 5.43
C ALA A 16 -0.06 -8.70 6.25
N PRO A 17 -0.28 -9.87 5.65
CA PRO A 17 -0.09 -11.12 6.36
C PRO A 17 1.41 -11.50 6.45
N GLU A 18 1.83 -12.03 7.60
CA GLU A 18 3.24 -12.30 7.91
C GLU A 18 3.88 -13.37 7.01
N ASN A 19 3.07 -14.23 6.39
CA ASN A 19 3.57 -15.29 5.50
C ASN A 19 4.07 -14.76 4.14
N LEU A 20 4.01 -13.46 3.87
CA LEU A 20 4.53 -12.84 2.66
C LEU A 20 6.06 -12.65 2.67
N ARG A 21 6.69 -12.68 3.84
CA ARG A 21 8.10 -12.32 4.09
C ARG A 21 9.11 -12.85 3.05
N ASP A 22 8.92 -14.08 2.58
CA ASP A 22 9.84 -14.77 1.67
C ASP A 22 9.18 -15.17 0.34
N ASP A 23 7.99 -14.64 0.04
CA ASP A 23 7.23 -14.94 -1.18
C ASP A 23 6.87 -13.66 -1.94
N LEU A 24 7.76 -13.28 -2.86
CA LEU A 24 7.58 -12.09 -3.70
C LEU A 24 6.34 -12.21 -4.59
N SER A 25 6.02 -13.42 -5.07
CA SER A 25 4.85 -13.61 -5.93
C SER A 25 3.56 -13.38 -5.16
N ALA A 26 3.48 -13.88 -3.92
CA ALA A 26 2.35 -13.63 -3.04
C ALA A 26 2.28 -12.14 -2.62
N ALA A 27 3.42 -11.49 -2.41
CA ALA A 27 3.47 -10.06 -2.08
C ALA A 27 2.97 -9.19 -3.25
N VAL A 28 3.35 -9.51 -4.49
CA VAL A 28 2.85 -8.82 -5.70
C VAL A 28 1.35 -9.04 -5.86
N ASP A 29 0.85 -10.28 -5.68
CA ASP A 29 -0.58 -10.59 -5.76
C ASP A 29 -1.39 -9.82 -4.71
N PHE A 30 -0.88 -9.76 -3.48
CA PHE A 30 -1.46 -8.97 -2.41
C PHE A 30 -1.51 -7.47 -2.76
N VAL A 31 -0.37 -6.87 -3.11
CA VAL A 31 -0.32 -5.43 -3.46
C VAL A 31 -1.24 -5.11 -4.65
N SER A 32 -1.27 -5.96 -5.68
CA SER A 32 -2.18 -5.82 -6.82
C SER A 32 -3.66 -5.82 -6.40
N THR A 33 -4.02 -6.75 -5.51
CA THR A 33 -5.38 -6.89 -5.00
C THR A 33 -5.81 -5.65 -4.23
N GLU A 34 -4.96 -5.14 -3.34
CA GLU A 34 -5.28 -3.97 -2.52
C GLU A 34 -5.38 -2.69 -3.36
N ILE A 35 -4.52 -2.52 -4.37
CA ILE A 35 -4.63 -1.42 -5.33
C ILE A 35 -5.93 -1.53 -6.12
N PHE A 36 -6.30 -2.73 -6.58
CA PHE A 36 -7.54 -2.94 -7.32
C PHE A 36 -8.77 -2.63 -6.46
N ILE A 37 -8.81 -3.12 -5.22
CA ILE A 37 -9.87 -2.83 -4.26
C ILE A 37 -9.98 -1.31 -4.05
N ALA A 38 -8.86 -0.63 -3.81
CA ALA A 38 -8.86 0.82 -3.62
C ALA A 38 -9.47 1.57 -4.82
N ARG A 39 -9.14 1.16 -6.06
CA ARG A 39 -9.75 1.73 -7.27
C ARG A 39 -11.26 1.49 -7.36
N ILE A 40 -11.74 0.29 -7.02
CA ILE A 40 -13.17 -0.04 -7.07
C ILE A 40 -13.98 0.81 -6.08
N TYR A 41 -13.40 1.11 -4.92
CA TYR A 41 -14.04 1.92 -3.89
C TYR A 41 -13.71 3.42 -3.96
N ASP A 42 -13.04 3.87 -5.04
CA ASP A 42 -12.62 5.26 -5.25
C ASP A 42 -11.75 5.82 -4.09
N ASN A 43 -11.00 4.93 -3.43
CA ASN A 43 -10.03 5.28 -2.41
C ASN A 43 -8.76 5.82 -3.07
N THR A 44 -8.43 7.06 -2.75
CA THR A 44 -7.28 7.78 -3.32
C THR A 44 -5.98 7.53 -2.55
N ALA A 45 -6.05 6.86 -1.40
CA ALA A 45 -4.93 6.44 -0.58
C ALA A 45 -5.06 4.99 -0.12
N VAL A 46 -3.95 4.26 -0.14
CA VAL A 46 -3.82 2.88 0.34
C VAL A 46 -2.64 2.82 1.28
N GLU A 47 -2.85 2.37 2.51
CA GLU A 47 -1.79 2.20 3.49
C GLU A 47 -1.73 0.72 3.91
N ILE A 48 -0.66 0.05 3.49
CA ILE A 48 -0.38 -1.33 3.87
C ILE A 48 0.50 -1.29 5.12
N ILE A 49 -0.02 -1.84 6.21
CA ILE A 49 0.65 -1.94 7.50
C ILE A 49 1.25 -3.34 7.61
N ALA A 50 2.54 -3.45 7.88
CA ALA A 50 3.24 -4.73 7.95
C ALA A 50 4.35 -4.71 9.00
N SER A 51 4.76 -5.90 9.43
CA SER A 51 5.96 -6.05 10.25
C SER A 51 7.22 -5.62 9.48
N PRO A 52 8.28 -5.18 10.18
CA PRO A 52 9.53 -4.74 9.55
C PRO A 52 10.22 -5.82 8.72
N GLU A 53 9.88 -7.09 8.94
CA GLU A 53 10.42 -8.21 8.19
C GLU A 53 9.70 -8.40 6.84
N VAL A 54 8.44 -7.98 6.73
CA VAL A 54 7.61 -8.09 5.53
C VAL A 54 7.66 -6.80 4.68
N LEU A 55 7.93 -5.65 5.29
CA LEU A 55 8.05 -4.37 4.56
C LEU A 55 9.01 -4.40 3.35
N PRO A 56 10.20 -5.03 3.41
CA PRO A 56 11.11 -5.05 2.27
C PRO A 56 10.52 -5.75 1.05
N ILE A 57 9.85 -6.89 1.24
CA ILE A 57 9.28 -7.65 0.12
C ILE A 57 8.02 -6.98 -0.43
N LEU A 58 7.25 -6.28 0.40
CA LEU A 58 6.16 -5.42 -0.07
C LEU A 58 6.67 -4.22 -0.86
N ALA A 59 7.81 -3.64 -0.47
CA ALA A 59 8.43 -2.54 -1.21
C ALA A 59 8.95 -3.02 -2.57
N GLU A 60 9.55 -4.20 -2.63
CA GLU A 60 9.96 -4.84 -3.89
C GLU A 60 8.74 -5.15 -4.78
N ALA A 61 7.68 -5.71 -4.20
CA ALA A 61 6.42 -5.96 -4.90
C ALA A 61 5.80 -4.68 -5.45
N ALA A 62 5.72 -3.62 -4.65
CA ALA A 62 5.20 -2.32 -5.08
C ALA A 62 6.04 -1.68 -6.20
N ALA A 63 7.35 -1.93 -6.22
CA ALA A 63 8.24 -1.45 -7.27
C ALA A 63 8.03 -2.16 -8.62
N ALA A 64 7.29 -3.27 -8.67
CA ALA A 64 6.92 -3.94 -9.91
C ALA A 64 5.79 -3.24 -10.68
N PHE A 65 5.09 -2.30 -10.05
CA PHE A 65 3.98 -1.55 -10.65
C PHE A 65 4.46 -0.21 -11.20
N ASP A 66 3.85 0.25 -12.29
CA ASP A 66 4.09 1.58 -12.83
C ASP A 66 3.56 2.66 -11.88
N GLY A 67 4.14 3.86 -11.92
CA GLY A 67 3.74 4.97 -11.04
C GLY A 67 2.28 5.42 -11.23
N ASP A 68 1.73 5.24 -12.44
CA ASP A 68 0.30 5.47 -12.73
C ASP A 68 -0.60 4.34 -12.19
N GLU A 69 -0.02 3.19 -11.86
CA GLU A 69 -0.77 2.08 -11.30
C GLU A 69 -0.97 2.21 -9.79
N LEU A 70 0.00 2.82 -9.10
CA LEU A 70 -0.07 3.06 -7.66
C LEU A 70 -1.00 4.24 -7.34
N PRO A 71 -1.90 4.11 -6.35
CA PRO A 71 -2.64 5.25 -5.82
C PRO A 71 -1.69 6.36 -5.35
N ALA A 72 -2.04 7.63 -5.59
CA ALA A 72 -1.19 8.76 -5.18
C ALA A 72 -0.89 8.79 -3.67
N GLY A 73 -1.81 8.26 -2.86
CA GLY A 73 -1.62 8.09 -1.42
C GLY A 73 -1.10 6.71 -1.00
N PHE A 74 -0.50 5.91 -1.90
CA PHE A 74 0.04 4.59 -1.55
C PHE A 74 1.20 4.72 -0.55
N ARG A 75 1.14 3.95 0.54
CA ARG A 75 2.15 3.95 1.60
C ARG A 75 2.33 2.54 2.16
N LEU A 76 3.57 2.23 2.49
CA LEU A 76 3.92 1.10 3.35
C LEU A 76 4.28 1.66 4.73
N ARG A 77 3.73 1.05 5.78
CA ARG A 77 3.90 1.51 7.15
C ARG A 77 4.22 0.35 8.08
N GLU A 78 5.13 0.57 9.01
CA GLU A 78 5.39 -0.38 10.09
C GLU A 78 4.22 -0.37 11.10
N GLY A 79 3.73 -1.54 11.52
CA GLY A 79 2.72 -1.67 12.56
C GLY A 79 2.37 -3.11 12.92
#